data_AF-A0A950SMD2-F1
#
_entry.id   AF-A0A950SMD2-F1
#
_cell.length_a   1.000
_cell.length_b   1.000
_cell.length_c   1.000
_cell.angle_alpha   90.00
_cell.angle_beta   90.00
_cell.angle_gamma   90.00
#
_symmetry.space_group_name_H-M   'P 1'
#
loop_
_entity.id
_entity.type
_entity.pdbx_description
1 polymer ?
#
loop_
_entity_poly.entity_id
_entity_poly.type
_entity_poly.pdbx_seq_one_letter_code
_entity_poly.pdbx_strand_id
1 'polypeptide(L)'
;MGKTVFLFPGQGSQKVGMGADLLAARPEVFDRYLEAADAASGLPIRELCLEGPIEKLTSTDAAQPALFATSLAVLEVAREMGLRATYVAGHSLGEYTAAVASGALGVDDGMRLVARRGRLMADVQSERPGAMAAIVGLPAERVEELCSQASATGSVAPANLNTPVQIVCSGEESAVLELLRLAEEAGAERALRLQVGAAFHSELMKPVQAQMSQAMDDVWFSDPQTPMVGNASGVLKTTADEVREALTAQIASAVRWVDCVRTLTSEGADTFVELGSGRTLSGLVRQIDREVETFAADSPKKLDKVLQRASA
;
A
#
# COMPACT_ATOMS: atom_id res chain seq x y z
N MET A 1 -25.93 1.94 2.17
CA MET A 1 -24.55 1.71 2.68
C MET A 1 -24.46 2.05 4.15
N GLY A 2 -23.84 1.18 4.95
CA GLY A 2 -23.29 1.56 6.24
C GLY A 2 -22.01 2.38 6.07
N LYS A 3 -21.13 2.36 7.07
CA LYS A 3 -19.90 3.16 7.01
C LYS A 3 -18.95 2.55 5.98
N THR A 4 -18.62 3.34 4.95
CA THR A 4 -17.82 2.88 3.80
C THR A 4 -16.36 3.25 3.97
N VAL A 5 -15.44 2.34 3.63
CA VAL A 5 -14.00 2.60 3.59
C VAL A 5 -13.53 2.63 2.15
N PHE A 6 -12.79 3.67 1.74
CA PHE A 6 -11.98 3.58 0.53
C PHE A 6 -10.61 3.00 0.85
N LEU A 7 -10.25 1.95 0.10
CA LEU A 7 -8.97 1.26 0.20
C LEU A 7 -8.10 1.60 -0.99
N PHE A 8 -6.82 1.86 -0.76
CA PHE A 8 -5.86 2.15 -1.81
C PHE A 8 -4.75 1.10 -1.86
N PRO A 9 -4.56 0.40 -3.00
CA PRO A 9 -3.56 -0.63 -3.12
C PRO A 9 -2.15 -0.05 -3.19
N GLY A 10 -1.17 -0.86 -2.77
CA GLY A 10 0.26 -0.56 -2.88
C GLY A 10 0.96 -1.38 -3.97
N GLN A 11 2.30 -1.45 -3.87
CA GLN A 11 3.14 -2.24 -4.78
C GLN A 11 2.71 -3.71 -4.84
N GLY A 12 2.78 -4.30 -6.04
CA GLY A 12 2.29 -5.64 -6.37
C GLY A 12 0.95 -5.64 -7.12
N SER A 13 0.24 -4.51 -7.12
CA SER A 13 -1.03 -4.34 -7.84
C SER A 13 -0.88 -3.79 -9.26
N GLN A 14 0.32 -3.37 -9.66
CA GLN A 14 0.58 -2.82 -10.99
C GLN A 14 0.47 -3.89 -12.08
N LYS A 15 -0.03 -3.49 -13.25
CA LYS A 15 -0.05 -4.30 -14.47
C LYS A 15 0.09 -3.38 -15.67
N VAL A 16 0.70 -3.88 -16.74
CA VAL A 16 0.67 -3.17 -18.03
C VAL A 16 -0.78 -3.07 -18.50
N GLY A 17 -1.16 -1.88 -18.97
CA GLY A 17 -2.53 -1.52 -19.32
C GLY A 17 -3.42 -1.16 -18.11
N MET A 18 -2.86 -0.94 -16.91
CA MET A 18 -3.66 -0.41 -15.80
C MET A 18 -4.19 0.98 -16.13
N GLY A 19 -5.47 1.22 -15.82
CA GLY A 19 -6.15 2.47 -16.15
C GLY A 19 -6.51 2.66 -17.63
N ALA A 20 -6.35 1.66 -18.50
CA ALA A 20 -6.78 1.78 -19.91
C ALA A 20 -8.27 2.12 -20.05
N ASP A 21 -9.15 1.52 -19.23
CA ASP A 21 -10.58 1.85 -19.21
C ASP A 21 -10.83 3.28 -18.68
N LEU A 22 -10.00 3.79 -17.77
CA LEU A 22 -10.06 5.19 -17.32
C LEU A 22 -9.63 6.12 -18.44
N LEU A 23 -8.53 5.81 -19.14
CA LEU A 23 -8.04 6.59 -20.26
C LEU A 23 -9.09 6.69 -21.37
N ALA A 24 -9.76 5.58 -21.68
CA ALA A 24 -10.78 5.54 -22.72
C ALA A 24 -12.03 6.37 -22.37
N ALA A 25 -12.40 6.41 -21.09
CA ALA A 25 -13.64 7.06 -20.65
C ALA A 25 -13.43 8.51 -20.17
N ARG A 26 -12.28 8.81 -19.56
CA ARG A 26 -11.90 10.06 -18.88
C ARG A 26 -10.42 10.39 -19.12
N PRO A 27 -10.01 10.58 -20.38
CA PRO A 27 -8.61 10.75 -20.74
C PRO A 27 -7.96 11.93 -20.01
N GLU A 28 -8.67 13.06 -19.89
CA GLU A 28 -8.18 14.28 -19.25
C GLU A 28 -7.84 14.10 -17.77
N VAL A 29 -8.58 13.22 -17.07
CA VAL A 29 -8.32 12.92 -15.65
C VAL A 29 -7.06 12.08 -15.54
N PHE A 30 -6.98 10.99 -16.30
CA PHE A 30 -5.89 10.04 -16.12
C PHE A 30 -4.56 10.58 -16.67
N ASP A 31 -4.56 11.22 -17.85
CA ASP A 31 -3.35 11.82 -18.42
C ASP A 31 -2.77 12.89 -17.47
N ARG A 32 -3.60 13.72 -16.83
CA ARG A 32 -3.12 14.72 -15.85
C ARG A 32 -2.35 14.09 -14.68
N TYR A 33 -2.86 12.98 -14.13
CA TYR A 33 -2.17 12.29 -13.02
C TYR A 33 -0.90 11.56 -13.49
N LEU A 34 -0.88 11.02 -14.71
CA LEU A 34 0.31 10.40 -15.28
C LEU A 34 1.38 11.43 -15.65
N GLU A 35 1.01 12.59 -16.19
CA GLU A 35 1.93 13.70 -16.45
C GLU A 35 2.57 14.22 -15.15
N ALA A 36 1.78 14.33 -14.07
CA ALA A 36 2.31 14.69 -12.76
C ALA A 36 3.28 13.62 -12.22
N ALA A 37 3.00 12.34 -12.46
CA ALA A 37 3.88 11.24 -12.09
C ALA A 37 5.19 11.24 -12.89
N ASP A 38 5.12 11.48 -14.20
CA ASP A 38 6.29 11.63 -15.07
C ASP A 38 7.17 12.79 -14.59
N ALA A 39 6.56 13.96 -14.38
CA ALA A 39 7.28 15.16 -13.94
C ALA A 39 7.93 15.00 -12.56
N ALA A 40 7.25 14.38 -11.60
CA ALA A 40 7.77 14.20 -10.24
C ALA A 40 8.87 13.13 -10.16
N SER A 41 8.72 12.04 -10.92
CA SER A 41 9.67 10.92 -10.90
C SER A 41 10.88 11.15 -11.81
N GLY A 42 10.70 11.87 -12.91
CA GLY A 42 11.66 11.95 -14.01
C GLY A 42 11.68 10.68 -14.88
N LEU A 43 10.67 9.82 -14.76
CA LEU A 43 10.53 8.55 -15.48
C LEU A 43 9.32 8.60 -16.42
N PRO A 44 9.29 7.80 -17.50
CA PRO A 44 8.14 7.74 -18.42
C PRO A 44 7.01 6.86 -17.83
N ILE A 45 6.47 7.24 -16.68
CA ILE A 45 5.42 6.50 -15.96
C ILE A 45 4.20 6.26 -16.86
N ARG A 46 3.81 7.24 -17.67
CA ARG A 46 2.72 7.08 -18.63
C ARG A 46 2.95 5.91 -19.59
N GLU A 47 4.09 5.90 -20.26
CA GLU A 47 4.48 4.83 -21.20
C GLU A 47 4.55 3.49 -20.48
N LEU A 48 5.18 3.44 -19.30
CA LEU A 48 5.30 2.22 -18.51
C LEU A 48 3.94 1.65 -18.08
N CYS A 49 2.97 2.50 -17.73
CA CYS A 49 1.63 2.07 -17.35
C CYS A 49 0.86 1.46 -18.53
N LEU A 50 0.96 2.08 -19.71
CA LEU A 50 0.14 1.72 -20.87
C LEU A 50 0.78 0.62 -21.72
N GLU A 51 2.09 0.64 -21.87
CA GLU A 51 2.85 -0.16 -22.83
C GLU A 51 3.88 -1.08 -22.16
N GLY A 52 4.33 -0.74 -20.95
CA GLY A 52 5.31 -1.52 -20.20
C GLY A 52 6.76 -1.25 -20.64
N PRO A 53 7.69 -2.21 -20.54
CA PRO A 53 7.49 -3.59 -20.09
C PRO A 53 7.26 -3.69 -18.57
N ILE A 54 6.66 -4.80 -18.12
CA ILE A 54 6.24 -5.00 -16.72
C ILE A 54 7.42 -4.97 -15.74
N GLU A 55 8.60 -5.40 -16.17
CA GLU A 55 9.82 -5.41 -15.36
C GLU A 55 10.23 -3.99 -14.97
N LYS A 56 10.11 -3.03 -15.90
CA LYS A 56 10.37 -1.61 -15.62
C LYS A 56 9.25 -0.99 -14.81
N LEU A 57 7.98 -1.30 -15.10
CA LEU A 57 6.86 -0.79 -14.31
C LEU A 57 6.91 -1.29 -12.84
N THR A 58 7.52 -2.45 -12.61
CA THR A 58 7.64 -3.06 -11.28
C THR A 58 8.84 -2.55 -10.48
N SER A 59 9.76 -1.78 -11.09
CA SER A 59 10.82 -1.14 -10.32
C SER A 59 10.21 -0.17 -9.31
N THR A 60 10.76 -0.11 -8.09
CA THR A 60 10.12 0.58 -6.97
C THR A 60 9.92 2.09 -7.22
N ASP A 61 10.86 2.71 -7.91
CA ASP A 61 10.83 4.11 -8.34
C ASP A 61 9.74 4.42 -9.39
N ALA A 62 9.41 3.45 -10.25
CA ALA A 62 8.32 3.59 -11.22
C ALA A 62 6.96 3.16 -10.65
N ALA A 63 6.90 2.02 -9.95
CA ALA A 63 5.67 1.42 -9.45
C ALA A 63 4.92 2.35 -8.48
N GLN A 64 5.65 3.01 -7.57
CA GLN A 64 5.04 3.87 -6.57
C GLN A 64 4.27 5.07 -7.17
N PRO A 65 4.89 5.95 -7.99
CA PRO A 65 4.15 7.05 -8.62
C PRO A 65 3.07 6.55 -9.59
N ALA A 66 3.29 5.43 -10.29
CA ALA A 66 2.30 4.84 -11.19
C ALA A 66 1.00 4.41 -10.47
N LEU A 67 1.15 3.69 -9.35
CA LEU A 67 0.03 3.21 -8.54
C LEU A 67 -0.70 4.35 -7.83
N PHE A 68 0.05 5.34 -7.35
CA PHE A 68 -0.49 6.54 -6.74
C PHE A 68 -1.33 7.35 -7.74
N ALA A 69 -0.78 7.66 -8.92
CA ALA A 69 -1.49 8.34 -10.01
C ALA A 69 -2.77 7.61 -10.43
N THR A 70 -2.68 6.29 -10.63
CA THR A 70 -3.84 5.47 -11.00
C THR A 70 -4.93 5.50 -9.94
N SER A 71 -4.56 5.38 -8.66
CA SER A 71 -5.53 5.38 -7.56
C SER A 71 -6.19 6.75 -7.37
N LEU A 72 -5.45 7.86 -7.57
CA LEU A 72 -6.01 9.21 -7.55
C LEU A 72 -6.98 9.47 -8.71
N ALA A 73 -6.66 9.00 -9.91
CA ALA A 73 -7.56 9.10 -11.06
C ALA A 73 -8.89 8.36 -10.81
N VAL A 74 -8.82 7.13 -10.27
CA VAL A 74 -10.01 6.38 -9.86
C VAL A 74 -10.79 7.11 -8.77
N LEU A 75 -10.10 7.65 -7.76
CA LEU A 75 -10.72 8.37 -6.65
C LEU A 75 -11.47 9.62 -7.12
N GLU A 76 -10.89 10.37 -8.04
CA GLU A 76 -11.53 11.55 -8.61
C GLU A 76 -12.84 11.20 -9.31
N VAL A 77 -12.80 10.22 -10.21
CA VAL A 77 -13.99 9.74 -10.91
C VAL A 77 -15.02 9.19 -9.92
N ALA A 78 -14.59 8.42 -8.91
CA ALA A 78 -15.49 7.91 -7.87
C ALA A 78 -16.22 9.04 -7.14
N ARG A 79 -15.52 10.13 -6.81
CA ARG A 79 -16.09 11.30 -6.14
C ARG A 79 -17.06 12.07 -7.03
N GLU A 80 -16.73 12.26 -8.30
CA GLU A 80 -17.61 12.89 -9.29
C GLU A 80 -18.91 12.10 -9.49
N MET A 81 -18.83 10.76 -9.45
CA MET A 81 -19.99 9.87 -9.49
C MET A 81 -20.78 9.82 -8.17
N GLY A 82 -20.34 10.56 -7.14
CA GLY A 82 -21.06 10.67 -5.87
C GLY A 82 -20.65 9.66 -4.79
N LEU A 83 -19.66 8.79 -5.03
CA LEU A 83 -19.16 7.91 -3.97
C LEU A 83 -18.47 8.73 -2.86
N ARG A 84 -18.72 8.35 -1.61
CA ARG A 84 -18.16 8.97 -0.41
C ARG A 84 -17.69 7.88 0.54
N ALA A 85 -16.65 8.20 1.32
CA ALA A 85 -16.12 7.33 2.34
C ALA A 85 -16.35 7.93 3.73
N THR A 86 -16.55 7.07 4.72
CA THR A 86 -16.52 7.41 6.14
C THR A 86 -15.10 7.35 6.68
N TYR A 87 -14.29 6.41 6.16
CA TYR A 87 -12.89 6.23 6.52
C TYR A 87 -12.06 5.95 5.27
N VAL A 88 -10.76 6.18 5.33
CA VAL A 88 -9.82 5.79 4.26
C VAL A 88 -8.67 4.97 4.83
N ALA A 89 -8.16 4.03 4.05
CA ALA A 89 -6.95 3.30 4.40
C ALA A 89 -6.22 2.91 3.13
N GLY A 90 -4.93 2.67 3.23
CA GLY A 90 -4.18 2.11 2.12
C GLY A 90 -3.01 1.29 2.62
N HIS A 91 -2.55 0.38 1.77
CA HIS A 91 -1.51 -0.57 2.14
C HIS A 91 -0.15 -0.09 1.65
N SER A 92 0.78 0.14 2.57
CA SER A 92 2.12 0.68 2.29
C SER A 92 2.05 1.97 1.46
N LEU A 93 2.44 1.94 0.18
CA LEU A 93 2.27 3.07 -0.75
C LEU A 93 0.84 3.64 -0.73
N GLY A 94 -0.19 2.78 -0.64
CA GLY A 94 -1.57 3.23 -0.61
C GLY A 94 -1.90 4.16 0.56
N GLU A 95 -1.14 4.16 1.65
CA GLU A 95 -1.33 5.07 2.77
C GLU A 95 -1.10 6.54 2.38
N TYR A 96 -0.21 6.80 1.42
CA TYR A 96 -0.04 8.14 0.85
C TYR A 96 -1.27 8.55 0.04
N THR A 97 -1.86 7.62 -0.72
CA THR A 97 -3.12 7.86 -1.43
C THR A 97 -4.26 8.10 -0.43
N ALA A 98 -4.29 7.38 0.69
CA ALA A 98 -5.25 7.58 1.77
C ALA A 98 -5.07 8.96 2.42
N ALA A 99 -3.84 9.42 2.63
CA ALA A 99 -3.57 10.76 3.14
C ALA A 99 -4.12 11.85 2.19
N VAL A 100 -3.95 11.69 0.88
CA VAL A 100 -4.57 12.61 -0.10
C VAL A 100 -6.09 12.49 -0.13
N ALA A 101 -6.61 11.26 -0.08
CA ALA A 101 -8.05 11.01 -0.05
C ALA A 101 -8.69 11.58 1.23
N SER A 102 -7.98 11.60 2.35
CA SER A 102 -8.47 12.17 3.61
C SER A 102 -8.55 13.71 3.60
N GLY A 103 -7.86 14.36 2.66
CA GLY A 103 -7.64 15.80 2.65
C GLY A 103 -6.46 16.27 3.51
N ALA A 104 -5.75 15.35 4.19
CA ALA A 104 -4.60 15.70 5.01
C ALA A 104 -3.34 16.05 4.21
N LEU A 105 -3.22 15.55 2.98
CA LEU A 105 -2.07 15.76 2.10
C LEU A 105 -2.52 16.29 0.73
N GLY A 106 -1.82 17.29 0.19
CA GLY A 106 -2.06 17.79 -1.16
C GLY A 106 -1.64 16.79 -2.24
N VAL A 107 -2.31 16.81 -3.40
CA VAL A 107 -1.99 15.91 -4.54
C VAL A 107 -0.54 16.08 -5.01
N ASP A 108 -0.10 17.32 -5.24
CA ASP A 108 1.23 17.61 -5.77
C ASP A 108 2.34 17.21 -4.80
N ASP A 109 2.16 17.50 -3.51
CA ASP A 109 3.12 17.10 -2.48
C ASP A 109 3.12 15.59 -2.27
N GLY A 110 1.94 14.95 -2.30
CA GLY A 110 1.83 13.50 -2.28
C GLY A 110 2.57 12.86 -3.46
N MET A 111 2.44 13.39 -4.66
CA MET A 111 3.17 12.91 -5.84
C MET A 111 4.69 13.05 -5.69
N ARG A 112 5.15 14.21 -5.21
CA ARG A 112 6.59 14.47 -4.94
C ARG A 112 7.14 13.52 -3.88
N LEU A 113 6.42 13.34 -2.78
CA LEU A 113 6.82 12.44 -1.69
C LEU A 113 6.86 10.99 -2.16
N VAL A 114 5.86 10.54 -2.90
CA VAL A 114 5.82 9.17 -3.44
C VAL A 114 6.94 8.91 -4.45
N ALA A 115 7.20 9.85 -5.36
CA ALA A 115 8.32 9.75 -6.29
C ALA A 115 9.66 9.68 -5.55
N ARG A 116 9.85 10.53 -4.52
CA ARG A 116 11.05 10.51 -3.67
C ARG A 116 11.17 9.20 -2.89
N ARG A 117 10.09 8.73 -2.28
CA ARG A 117 10.04 7.45 -1.54
C ARG A 117 10.41 6.28 -2.44
N GLY A 118 9.84 6.22 -3.65
CA GLY A 118 10.14 5.21 -4.65
C GLY A 118 11.63 5.16 -4.98
N ARG A 119 12.23 6.32 -5.27
CA ARG A 119 13.67 6.45 -5.54
C ARG A 119 14.53 6.00 -4.36
N LEU A 120 14.29 6.53 -3.16
CA LEU A 120 15.08 6.19 -1.97
C LEU A 120 14.99 4.70 -1.61
N MET A 121 13.81 4.11 -1.78
CA MET A 121 13.60 2.66 -1.57
C MET A 121 14.19 1.80 -2.68
N ALA A 122 14.38 2.33 -3.89
CA ALA A 122 15.13 1.66 -4.95
C ALA A 122 16.64 1.76 -4.70
N ASP A 123 17.15 2.92 -4.27
CA ASP A 123 18.57 3.14 -4.04
C ASP A 123 19.09 2.26 -2.89
N VAL A 124 18.33 2.15 -1.79
CA VAL A 124 18.73 1.34 -0.63
C VAL A 124 18.89 -0.14 -0.98
N GLN A 125 18.20 -0.66 -2.01
CA GLN A 125 18.40 -2.03 -2.49
C GLN A 125 19.85 -2.29 -2.92
N SER A 126 20.52 -1.27 -3.47
CA SER A 126 21.92 -1.36 -3.90
C SER A 126 22.91 -1.09 -2.75
N GLU A 127 22.56 -0.20 -1.82
CA GLU A 127 23.45 0.20 -0.71
C GLU A 127 23.42 -0.77 0.48
N ARG A 128 22.23 -1.33 0.77
CA ARG A 128 21.95 -2.24 1.87
C ARG A 128 21.01 -3.34 1.38
N PRO A 129 21.53 -4.33 0.64
CA PRO A 129 20.71 -5.40 0.09
C PRO A 129 20.00 -6.17 1.20
N GLY A 130 18.79 -6.59 0.92
CA GLY A 130 17.98 -7.41 1.81
C GLY A 130 17.03 -8.30 1.03
N ALA A 131 16.16 -8.99 1.74
CA ALA A 131 15.17 -9.85 1.12
C ALA A 131 13.82 -9.73 1.84
N MET A 132 12.78 -10.18 1.15
CA MET A 132 11.47 -10.39 1.74
C MET A 132 10.97 -11.81 1.42
N ALA A 133 10.18 -12.38 2.33
CA ALA A 133 9.56 -13.69 2.16
C ALA A 133 8.10 -13.65 2.60
N ALA A 134 7.22 -14.32 1.85
CA ALA A 134 5.84 -14.56 2.24
C ALA A 134 5.71 -15.94 2.90
N ILE A 135 5.19 -15.96 4.13
CA ILE A 135 4.86 -17.14 4.90
C ILE A 135 3.33 -17.25 4.97
N VAL A 136 2.79 -18.37 4.50
CA VAL A 136 1.36 -18.63 4.41
C VAL A 136 1.00 -19.89 5.21
N GLY A 137 -0.09 -19.83 5.95
CA GLY A 137 -0.64 -20.96 6.71
C GLY A 137 -0.18 -21.04 8.17
N LEU A 138 0.69 -20.12 8.62
CA LEU A 138 1.11 -20.01 10.01
C LEU A 138 0.56 -18.73 10.64
N PRO A 139 0.12 -18.76 11.92
CA PRO A 139 -0.34 -17.56 12.62
C PRO A 139 0.81 -16.60 12.89
N ALA A 140 0.50 -15.31 13.04
CA ALA A 140 1.48 -14.24 13.20
C ALA A 140 2.45 -14.48 14.37
N GLU A 141 1.94 -14.94 15.52
CA GLU A 141 2.75 -15.24 16.71
C GLU A 141 3.78 -16.33 16.41
N ARG A 142 3.39 -17.36 15.66
CA ARG A 142 4.31 -18.42 15.26
C ARG A 142 5.37 -17.89 14.31
N VAL A 143 5.01 -17.04 13.36
CA VAL A 143 5.98 -16.44 12.44
C VAL A 143 6.97 -15.53 13.18
N GLU A 144 6.52 -14.79 14.20
CA GLU A 144 7.39 -14.00 15.08
C GLU A 144 8.42 -14.87 15.83
N GLU A 145 8.00 -16.01 16.40
CA GLU A 145 8.91 -16.97 17.02
C GLU A 145 9.96 -17.51 16.04
N LEU A 146 9.56 -17.78 14.79
CA LEU A 146 10.48 -18.25 13.75
C LEU A 146 11.45 -17.14 13.32
N CYS A 147 11.00 -15.89 13.20
CA CYS A 147 11.87 -14.75 12.96
C CYS A 147 12.90 -14.59 14.09
N SER A 148 12.50 -14.77 15.34
CA SER A 148 13.42 -14.73 16.49
C SER A 148 14.47 -15.83 16.42
N GLN A 149 14.13 -17.02 15.94
CA GLN A 149 15.08 -18.12 15.74
C GLN A 149 16.03 -17.84 14.57
N ALA A 150 15.48 -17.41 13.43
CA ALA A 150 16.24 -17.03 12.25
C ALA A 150 17.16 -15.83 12.51
N SER A 151 16.86 -15.01 13.53
CA SER A 151 17.67 -13.84 13.90
C SER A 151 19.11 -14.19 14.31
N ALA A 152 19.40 -15.48 14.56
CA ALA A 152 20.75 -15.98 14.77
C ALA A 152 21.68 -15.81 13.55
N THR A 153 21.12 -15.65 12.33
CA THR A 153 21.89 -15.53 11.08
C THR A 153 21.78 -14.14 10.44
N GLY A 154 21.16 -13.17 11.12
CA GLY A 154 20.97 -11.79 10.66
C GLY A 154 19.61 -11.24 11.08
N SER A 155 19.35 -9.95 10.90
CA SER A 155 18.07 -9.33 11.27
C SER A 155 16.94 -9.79 10.35
N VAL A 156 15.83 -10.29 10.90
CA VAL A 156 14.58 -10.55 10.17
C VAL A 156 13.36 -10.35 11.07
N ALA A 157 12.30 -9.75 10.56
CA ALA A 157 11.06 -9.51 11.29
C ALA A 157 9.84 -9.52 10.36
N PRO A 158 8.62 -9.68 10.90
CA PRO A 158 7.40 -9.42 10.15
C PRO A 158 7.38 -7.99 9.58
N ALA A 159 7.10 -7.91 8.28
CA ALA A 159 7.05 -6.68 7.50
C ALA A 159 5.60 -6.32 7.13
N ASN A 160 4.79 -7.29 6.71
CA ASN A 160 3.38 -7.08 6.42
C ASN A 160 2.53 -8.17 7.08
N LEU A 161 1.65 -7.79 8.00
CA LEU A 161 0.64 -8.65 8.59
C LEU A 161 -0.63 -8.55 7.75
N ASN A 162 -0.67 -9.25 6.61
CA ASN A 162 -1.69 -9.06 5.58
C ASN A 162 -3.02 -9.75 5.92
N THR A 163 -2.97 -10.95 6.51
CA THR A 163 -4.12 -11.68 7.05
C THR A 163 -3.67 -12.41 8.31
N PRO A 164 -4.58 -13.06 9.09
CA PRO A 164 -4.18 -13.83 10.26
C PRO A 164 -3.15 -14.94 9.98
N VAL A 165 -3.03 -15.41 8.73
CA VAL A 165 -2.14 -16.51 8.33
C VAL A 165 -1.32 -16.21 7.07
N GLN A 166 -1.28 -14.95 6.63
CA GLN A 166 -0.46 -14.51 5.50
C GLN A 166 0.43 -13.35 5.98
N ILE A 167 1.69 -13.66 6.25
CA ILE A 167 2.68 -12.72 6.78
C ILE A 167 3.82 -12.59 5.78
N VAL A 168 4.18 -11.36 5.44
CA VAL A 168 5.45 -11.09 4.76
C VAL A 168 6.46 -10.70 5.81
N CYS A 169 7.66 -11.28 5.76
CA CYS A 169 8.80 -10.92 6.60
C CYS A 169 9.89 -10.29 5.73
N SER A 170 10.72 -9.44 6.33
CA SER A 170 11.84 -8.82 5.64
C SER A 170 13.05 -8.66 6.55
N GLY A 171 14.23 -8.64 5.93
CA GLY A 171 15.49 -8.62 6.67
C GLY A 171 16.71 -8.85 5.80
N GLU A 172 17.81 -9.19 6.45
CA GLU A 172 19.03 -9.64 5.80
C GLU A 172 18.79 -10.98 5.08
N GLU A 173 19.46 -11.17 3.94
CA GLU A 173 19.19 -12.32 3.06
C GLU A 173 19.40 -13.67 3.75
N SER A 174 20.47 -13.80 4.55
CA SER A 174 20.76 -15.02 5.32
C SER A 174 19.65 -15.38 6.30
N ALA A 175 19.11 -14.40 7.00
CA ALA A 175 18.03 -14.58 7.98
C ALA A 175 16.69 -14.89 7.31
N VAL A 176 16.41 -14.27 6.16
CA VAL A 176 15.22 -14.60 5.37
C VAL A 176 15.28 -16.01 4.80
N LEU A 177 16.46 -16.47 4.34
CA LEU A 177 16.63 -17.85 3.87
C LEU A 177 16.47 -18.86 5.01
N GLU A 178 17.00 -18.56 6.19
CA GLU A 178 16.80 -19.42 7.37
C GLU A 178 15.34 -19.44 7.83
N LEU A 179 14.65 -18.30 7.81
CA LEU A 179 13.23 -18.22 8.10
C LEU A 179 12.39 -19.09 7.14
N LEU A 180 12.71 -19.10 5.85
CA LEU A 180 12.01 -19.95 4.88
C LEU A 180 12.13 -21.43 5.25
N ARG A 181 13.34 -21.90 5.57
CA ARG A 181 13.58 -23.28 6.02
C ARG A 181 12.80 -23.61 7.29
N LEU A 182 12.89 -22.74 8.30
CA LEU A 182 12.19 -22.90 9.59
C LEU A 182 10.66 -22.92 9.41
N ALA A 183 10.12 -22.10 8.51
CA ALA A 183 8.69 -22.06 8.22
C ALA A 183 8.19 -23.33 7.53
N GLU A 184 8.95 -23.88 6.58
CA GLU A 184 8.64 -25.17 5.94
C GLU A 184 8.62 -26.30 6.98
N GLU A 185 9.63 -26.36 7.86
CA GLU A 185 9.71 -27.34 8.94
C GLU A 185 8.58 -27.20 9.97
N ALA A 186 8.12 -25.96 10.21
CA ALA A 186 7.00 -25.66 11.08
C ALA A 186 5.63 -25.92 10.43
N GLY A 187 5.58 -26.38 9.17
CA GLY A 187 4.35 -26.75 8.48
C GLY A 187 3.61 -25.59 7.80
N ALA A 188 4.33 -24.54 7.39
CA ALA A 188 3.75 -23.51 6.52
C ALA A 188 3.20 -24.14 5.23
N GLU A 189 2.01 -23.71 4.80
CA GLU A 189 1.44 -24.14 3.51
C GLU A 189 2.31 -23.68 2.35
N ARG A 190 2.86 -22.46 2.45
CA ARG A 190 3.83 -21.90 1.50
C ARG A 190 4.82 -21.01 2.24
N ALA A 191 6.10 -21.13 1.89
CA ALA A 191 7.16 -20.20 2.27
C ALA A 191 7.88 -19.79 0.98
N LEU A 192 7.82 -18.51 0.60
CA LEU A 192 8.30 -18.04 -0.71
C LEU A 192 9.11 -16.76 -0.60
N ARG A 193 10.32 -16.77 -1.17
CA ARG A 193 11.08 -15.55 -1.39
C ARG A 193 10.37 -14.66 -2.41
N LEU A 194 10.25 -13.38 -2.09
CA LEU A 194 9.69 -12.37 -2.99
C LEU A 194 10.77 -11.80 -3.91
N GLN A 195 10.38 -11.39 -5.12
CA GLN A 195 11.27 -10.80 -6.13
C GLN A 195 11.52 -9.31 -5.84
N VAL A 196 12.15 -9.04 -4.70
CA VAL A 196 12.53 -7.71 -4.21
C VAL A 196 13.87 -7.81 -3.49
N GLY A 197 14.80 -6.90 -3.80
CA GLY A 197 16.16 -6.92 -3.25
C GLY A 197 16.37 -6.05 -2.00
N ALA A 198 15.29 -5.55 -1.40
CA ALA A 198 15.33 -4.69 -0.23
C ALA A 198 14.43 -5.23 0.87
N ALA A 199 14.82 -4.95 2.12
CA ALA A 199 14.08 -5.35 3.31
C ALA A 199 13.05 -4.28 3.72
N PHE A 200 12.03 -4.04 2.89
CA PHE A 200 11.01 -3.01 3.17
C PHE A 200 10.28 -3.27 4.49
N HIS A 201 9.88 -2.20 5.18
CA HIS A 201 9.17 -2.27 6.46
C HIS A 201 9.97 -2.96 7.58
N SER A 202 11.29 -2.82 7.56
CA SER A 202 12.20 -3.30 8.61
C SER A 202 13.12 -2.19 9.11
N GLU A 203 13.89 -2.49 10.16
CA GLU A 203 14.91 -1.58 10.67
C GLU A 203 15.97 -1.18 9.63
N LEU A 204 16.19 -2.00 8.60
CA LEU A 204 17.12 -1.67 7.51
C LEU A 204 16.66 -0.44 6.71
N MET A 205 15.39 -0.06 6.80
CA MET A 205 14.83 1.13 6.16
C MET A 205 14.93 2.41 7.02
N LYS A 206 15.50 2.36 8.24
CA LYS A 206 15.71 3.57 9.07
C LYS A 206 16.42 4.73 8.33
N PRO A 207 17.44 4.50 7.46
CA PRO A 207 18.03 5.57 6.67
C PRO A 207 17.04 6.22 5.69
N VAL A 208 16.17 5.42 5.04
CA VAL A 208 15.13 5.92 4.14
C VAL A 208 14.07 6.69 4.93
N GLN A 209 13.67 6.18 6.09
CA GLN A 209 12.75 6.85 7.01
C GLN A 209 13.26 8.23 7.42
N ALA A 210 14.54 8.35 7.78
CA ALA A 210 15.14 9.63 8.16
C ALA A 210 15.11 10.65 7.01
N GLN A 211 15.43 10.22 5.79
CA GLN A 211 15.39 11.08 4.61
C GLN A 211 13.96 11.48 4.21
N MET A 212 12.99 10.58 4.39
CA MET A 212 11.58 10.89 4.16
C MET A 212 11.01 11.80 5.24
N SER A 213 11.42 11.65 6.50
CA SER A 213 11.05 12.59 7.57
C SER A 213 11.49 14.00 7.22
N GLN A 214 12.72 14.18 6.75
CA GLN A 214 13.21 15.48 6.29
C GLN A 214 12.40 16.02 5.10
N ALA A 215 12.04 15.15 4.14
CA ALA A 215 11.22 15.54 3.01
C ALA A 215 9.81 16.00 3.42
N MET A 216 9.27 15.51 4.53
CA MET A 216 7.97 15.91 5.07
C MET A 216 8.01 17.22 5.84
N ASP A 217 9.19 17.76 6.19
CA ASP A 217 9.31 19.05 6.89
C ASP A 217 8.85 20.22 6.01
N ASP A 218 9.01 20.09 4.69
CA ASP A 218 8.62 21.09 3.69
C ASP A 218 7.18 20.90 3.17
N VAL A 219 6.42 19.97 3.75
CA VAL A 219 5.07 19.62 3.29
C VAL A 219 4.02 20.11 4.29
N TRP A 220 2.98 20.76 3.76
CA TRP A 220 1.84 21.18 4.57
C TRP A 220 0.86 20.02 4.77
N PHE A 221 0.61 19.68 6.04
CA PHE A 221 -0.43 18.72 6.42
C PHE A 221 -1.63 19.45 7.03
N SER A 222 -2.82 18.94 6.76
CA SER A 222 -4.08 19.40 7.36
C SER A 222 -4.75 18.28 8.15
N ASP A 223 -5.63 18.63 9.08
CA ASP A 223 -6.44 17.61 9.76
C ASP A 223 -7.30 16.87 8.72
N PRO A 224 -7.33 15.53 8.73
CA PRO A 224 -8.10 14.74 7.78
C PRO A 224 -9.60 15.01 7.93
N GLN A 225 -10.25 15.39 6.83
CA GLN A 225 -11.71 15.51 6.74
C GLN A 225 -12.39 14.13 6.76
N THR A 226 -11.67 13.11 6.30
CA THR A 226 -12.08 11.70 6.39
C THR A 226 -10.99 10.94 7.14
N PRO A 227 -11.22 10.50 8.38
CA PRO A 227 -10.19 9.85 9.19
C PRO A 227 -9.54 8.66 8.47
N MET A 228 -8.23 8.50 8.65
CA MET A 228 -7.46 7.42 8.02
C MET A 228 -6.87 6.47 9.06
N VAL A 229 -6.61 5.21 8.69
CA VAL A 229 -5.93 4.27 9.60
C VAL A 229 -4.48 4.11 9.21
N GLY A 230 -3.57 4.37 10.16
CA GLY A 230 -2.14 4.37 9.92
C GLY A 230 -1.50 2.98 10.04
N ASN A 231 -0.74 2.53 9.04
CA ASN A 231 -0.30 1.13 8.94
C ASN A 231 0.61 0.65 10.08
N ALA A 232 1.53 1.50 10.53
CA ALA A 232 2.49 1.14 11.59
C ALA A 232 1.81 0.90 12.94
N SER A 233 0.73 1.64 13.20
CA SER A 233 0.02 1.63 14.49
C SER A 233 -1.27 0.83 14.49
N GLY A 234 -1.90 0.64 13.32
CA GLY A 234 -3.23 0.03 13.21
C GLY A 234 -4.37 0.89 13.75
N VAL A 235 -4.13 2.17 14.08
CA VAL A 235 -5.14 3.06 14.69
C VAL A 235 -5.56 4.20 13.78
N LEU A 236 -6.74 4.76 14.04
CA LEU A 236 -7.24 5.96 13.37
C LEU A 236 -6.34 7.18 13.61
N LYS A 237 -6.28 8.04 12.60
CA LYS A 237 -5.56 9.31 12.54
C LYS A 237 -6.58 10.40 12.21
N THR A 238 -6.62 11.42 13.05
CA THR A 238 -7.62 12.49 13.04
C THR A 238 -7.01 13.89 13.04
N THR A 239 -5.68 13.98 13.17
CA THR A 239 -4.93 15.25 13.12
C THR A 239 -3.83 15.21 12.07
N ALA A 240 -3.40 16.39 11.62
CA ALA A 240 -2.29 16.56 10.66
C ALA A 240 -1.00 15.88 11.15
N ASP A 241 -0.65 16.07 12.42
CA ASP A 241 0.56 15.52 13.03
C ASP A 241 0.52 13.99 13.08
N GLU A 242 -0.62 13.41 13.46
CA GLU A 242 -0.83 11.96 13.46
C GLU A 242 -0.65 11.34 12.06
N VAL A 243 -1.11 12.03 11.00
CA VAL A 243 -0.94 11.57 9.61
C VAL A 243 0.53 11.64 9.19
N ARG A 244 1.23 12.74 9.47
CA ARG A 244 2.66 12.89 9.16
C ARG A 244 3.51 11.85 9.90
N GLU A 245 3.22 11.61 11.17
CA GLU A 245 3.88 10.58 11.97
C GLU A 245 3.63 9.19 11.36
N ALA A 246 2.38 8.87 10.99
CA ALA A 246 2.04 7.58 10.40
C ALA A 246 2.82 7.29 9.10
N LEU A 247 2.87 8.26 8.17
CA LEU A 247 3.60 8.13 6.90
C LEU A 247 5.12 7.96 7.10
N THR A 248 5.68 8.61 8.13
CA THR A 248 7.10 8.47 8.48
C THR A 248 7.38 7.12 9.13
N ALA A 249 6.60 6.74 10.13
CA ALA A 249 6.77 5.53 10.92
C ALA A 249 6.70 4.28 10.04
N GLN A 250 5.75 4.24 9.09
CA GLN A 250 5.49 3.10 8.21
C GLN A 250 6.73 2.63 7.43
N ILE A 251 7.64 3.51 7.05
CA ILE A 251 8.77 3.15 6.17
C ILE A 251 9.66 2.06 6.78
N ALA A 252 9.90 2.13 8.10
CA ALA A 252 10.75 1.21 8.83
C ALA A 252 9.99 0.36 9.87
N SER A 253 8.66 0.35 9.79
CA SER A 253 7.78 -0.41 10.68
C SER A 253 6.89 -1.34 9.88
N ALA A 254 6.44 -2.43 10.51
CA ALA A 254 5.54 -3.38 9.87
C ALA A 254 4.21 -2.73 9.46
N VAL A 255 3.68 -3.14 8.30
CA VAL A 255 2.31 -2.84 7.86
C VAL A 255 1.35 -3.77 8.60
N ARG A 256 0.67 -3.25 9.63
CA ARG A 256 -0.27 -3.98 10.48
C ARG A 256 -1.67 -4.02 9.84
N TRP A 257 -1.78 -4.59 8.64
CA TRP A 257 -3.03 -4.54 7.85
C TRP A 257 -4.21 -5.23 8.54
N VAL A 258 -3.98 -6.37 9.20
CA VAL A 258 -5.00 -7.04 10.04
C VAL A 258 -5.58 -6.08 11.08
N ASP A 259 -4.71 -5.35 11.79
CA ASP A 259 -5.14 -4.39 12.82
C ASP A 259 -5.86 -3.19 12.19
N CYS A 260 -5.40 -2.73 11.02
CA CYS A 260 -6.07 -1.65 10.30
C CYS A 260 -7.52 -2.01 9.97
N VAL A 261 -7.75 -3.21 9.43
CA VAL A 261 -9.09 -3.68 9.09
C VAL A 261 -9.93 -3.88 10.35
N ARG A 262 -9.38 -4.47 11.41
CA ARG A 262 -10.09 -4.65 12.70
C ARG A 262 -10.50 -3.33 13.33
N THR A 263 -9.65 -2.31 13.29
CA THR A 263 -10.00 -0.96 13.74
C THR A 263 -11.18 -0.42 12.95
N LEU A 264 -11.17 -0.54 11.62
CA LEU A 264 -12.26 -0.06 10.77
C LEU A 264 -13.57 -0.79 11.03
N THR A 265 -13.55 -2.11 11.19
CA THR A 265 -14.76 -2.89 11.51
C THR A 265 -15.26 -2.62 12.93
N SER A 266 -14.37 -2.43 13.92
CA SER A 266 -14.77 -2.01 15.27
C SER A 266 -15.40 -0.62 15.30
N GLU A 267 -15.04 0.24 14.34
CA GLU A 267 -15.64 1.54 14.11
C GLU A 267 -16.98 1.46 13.36
N GLY A 268 -17.43 0.25 13.02
CA GLY A 268 -18.71 -0.01 12.36
C GLY A 268 -18.67 0.08 10.84
N ALA A 269 -17.48 0.01 10.23
CA ALA A 269 -17.37 -0.12 8.78
C ALA A 269 -17.78 -1.52 8.30
N ASP A 270 -18.69 -1.58 7.34
CA ASP A 270 -19.24 -2.81 6.78
C ASP A 270 -18.99 -2.95 5.27
N THR A 271 -18.53 -1.87 4.62
CA THR A 271 -18.35 -1.81 3.18
C THR A 271 -16.97 -1.26 2.83
N PHE A 272 -16.20 -2.02 2.07
CA PHE A 272 -14.83 -1.66 1.67
C PHE A 272 -14.73 -1.58 0.14
N VAL A 273 -14.26 -0.45 -0.37
CA VAL A 273 -14.13 -0.20 -1.81
C VAL A 273 -12.67 0.06 -2.15
N GLU A 274 -12.01 -0.90 -2.79
CA GLU A 274 -10.65 -0.78 -3.31
C GLU A 274 -10.65 0.04 -4.60
N LEU A 275 -10.01 1.20 -4.55
CA LEU A 275 -9.89 2.17 -5.64
C LEU A 275 -8.46 2.17 -6.16
N GLY A 276 -8.26 1.62 -7.36
CA GLY A 276 -6.95 1.49 -7.98
C GLY A 276 -6.81 0.17 -8.74
N SER A 277 -5.61 -0.14 -9.21
CA SER A 277 -5.37 -1.36 -9.96
C SER A 277 -5.52 -2.61 -9.08
N GLY A 278 -6.16 -3.65 -9.61
CA GLY A 278 -6.24 -4.95 -8.97
C GLY A 278 -7.45 -5.12 -8.04
N ARG A 279 -7.35 -6.12 -7.16
CA ARG A 279 -8.39 -6.46 -6.16
C ARG A 279 -7.81 -7.12 -4.92
N THR A 280 -6.53 -6.85 -4.65
CA THR A 280 -5.73 -7.54 -3.64
C THR A 280 -6.27 -7.23 -2.26
N LEU A 281 -6.50 -5.95 -1.93
CA LEU A 281 -6.96 -5.54 -0.61
C LEU A 281 -8.38 -6.07 -0.32
N SER A 282 -9.25 -6.09 -1.33
CA SER A 282 -10.57 -6.72 -1.25
C SER A 282 -10.47 -8.20 -0.88
N GLY A 283 -9.44 -8.89 -1.38
CA GLY A 283 -9.15 -10.29 -1.03
C GLY A 283 -8.61 -10.45 0.40
N LEU A 284 -7.74 -9.53 0.85
CA LEU A 284 -7.19 -9.54 2.20
C LEU A 284 -8.27 -9.25 3.25
N VAL A 285 -9.11 -8.24 3.02
CA VAL A 285 -10.21 -7.87 3.91
C VAL A 285 -11.15 -9.06 4.15
N ARG A 286 -11.60 -9.75 3.09
CA ARG A 286 -12.46 -10.94 3.22
C ARG A 286 -11.83 -12.11 3.99
N GLN A 287 -10.50 -12.17 4.06
CA GLN A 287 -9.80 -13.18 4.85
C GLN A 287 -9.67 -12.78 6.33
N ILE A 288 -9.77 -11.48 6.64
CA ILE A 288 -9.75 -10.95 8.00
C ILE A 288 -11.16 -10.95 8.59
N ASP A 289 -12.14 -10.48 7.83
CA ASP A 289 -13.55 -10.40 8.20
C ASP A 289 -14.41 -10.84 7.02
N ARG A 290 -15.23 -11.89 7.22
CA ARG A 290 -16.08 -12.46 6.17
C ARG A 290 -17.45 -11.81 6.08
N GLU A 291 -17.84 -11.04 7.09
CA GLU A 291 -19.17 -10.44 7.20
C GLU A 291 -19.27 -9.11 6.44
N VAL A 292 -18.13 -8.49 6.12
CA VAL A 292 -18.07 -7.21 5.40
C VAL A 292 -18.19 -7.39 3.88
N GLU A 293 -18.79 -6.41 3.21
CA GLU A 293 -18.81 -6.35 1.76
C GLU A 293 -17.53 -5.71 1.22
N THR A 294 -16.99 -6.26 0.13
CA THR A 294 -15.79 -5.73 -0.53
C THR A 294 -16.01 -5.55 -2.02
N PHE A 295 -15.60 -4.41 -2.55
CA PHE A 295 -15.65 -4.05 -3.96
C PHE A 295 -14.27 -3.62 -4.45
N ALA A 296 -13.98 -3.84 -5.73
CA ALA A 296 -12.77 -3.31 -6.37
C ALA A 296 -13.14 -2.62 -7.67
N ALA A 297 -12.64 -1.40 -7.85
CA ALA A 297 -12.89 -0.58 -9.02
C ALA A 297 -11.60 0.07 -9.53
N ASP A 298 -11.31 -0.16 -10.81
CA ASP A 298 -10.20 0.43 -11.56
C ASP A 298 -10.72 1.18 -12.81
N SER A 299 -12.05 1.37 -12.93
CA SER A 299 -12.69 2.01 -14.08
C SER A 299 -14.09 2.56 -13.77
N PRO A 300 -14.61 3.51 -14.57
CA PRO A 300 -15.94 4.10 -14.35
C PRO A 300 -17.05 3.04 -14.36
N LYS A 301 -16.98 2.07 -15.29
CA LYS A 301 -17.93 0.96 -15.37
C LYS A 301 -17.97 0.11 -14.11
N LYS A 302 -16.83 -0.08 -13.42
CA LYS A 302 -16.80 -0.81 -12.15
C LYS A 302 -17.33 0.07 -11.02
N LEU A 303 -17.03 1.36 -11.01
CA LEU A 303 -17.58 2.32 -10.05
C LEU A 303 -19.12 2.39 -10.11
N ASP A 304 -19.72 2.36 -11.32
CA ASP A 304 -21.18 2.28 -11.50
C ASP A 304 -21.78 1.06 -10.81
N LYS A 305 -21.10 -0.10 -10.89
CA LYS A 305 -21.56 -1.32 -10.21
C LYS A 305 -21.50 -1.19 -8.69
N VAL A 306 -20.47 -0.49 -8.16
CA VAL A 306 -20.39 -0.19 -6.73
C VAL A 306 -21.56 0.67 -6.29
N LEU A 307 -21.89 1.72 -7.05
CA LEU A 307 -23.02 2.61 -6.76
C LEU A 307 -24.38 1.91 -6.80
N GLN A 308 -24.60 1.05 -7.80
CA GLN A 308 -25.84 0.28 -7.92
C GLN A 308 -26.03 -0.67 -6.74
N ARG A 309 -24.95 -1.30 -6.27
CA ARG A 309 -25.00 -2.20 -5.12
C ARG A 309 -25.14 -1.46 -3.80
N ALA A 310 -24.54 -0.28 -3.68
CA ALA A 310 -24.64 0.61 -2.52
C ALA A 310 -26.05 1.15 -2.26
N SER A 311 -26.84 1.26 -3.34
CA SER A 311 -28.21 1.81 -3.36
C SER A 311 -29.31 0.75 -3.26
N ALA A 312 -28.94 -0.53 -3.32
CA ALA A 312 -29.85 -1.69 -3.21
C ALA A 312 -29.89 -2.22 -1.78
#